data_AF-A0A8B3NEB7-F1
#
_entry.id   AF-A0A8B3NEB7-F1
#
_cell.length_a   1.000
_cell.length_b   1.000
_cell.length_c   1.000
_cell.angle_alpha   90.00
_cell.angle_beta   90.00
_cell.angle_gamma   90.00
#
_symmetry.space_group_name_H-M   'P 1'
#
loop_
_entity.id
_entity.type
_entity.pdbx_description
1 polymer ?
#
loop_
_entity_poly.entity_id
_entity_poly.type
_entity_poly.pdbx_seq_one_letter_code
_entity_poly.pdbx_strand_id
1 'polypeptide(L)' 'MTKTYVLVHGAWHGGWCWRDVAANLRKMGCHVTTP' A
#
# COMPACT_ATOMS: atom_id res chain seq x y z
N MET A 1 -5.04 -8.88 15.45
CA MET A 1 -5.08 -9.40 14.07
C MET A 1 -4.51 -8.31 13.15
N THR A 2 -3.42 -8.58 12.43
CA THR A 2 -2.91 -7.62 11.43
C THR A 2 -3.81 -7.67 10.20
N LYS A 3 -4.20 -6.51 9.65
CA LYS A 3 -4.98 -6.43 8.41
C LYS A 3 -4.03 -6.38 7.21
N THR A 4 -4.37 -7.09 6.15
CA THR A 4 -3.58 -7.12 4.91
C THR A 4 -4.28 -6.30 3.83
N TYR A 5 -3.52 -5.40 3.20
CA TYR A 5 -3.99 -4.54 2.11
C TYR A 5 -3.13 -4.75 0.86
N VAL A 6 -3.76 -4.77 -0.31
CA VAL A 6 -3.10 -4.76 -1.62
C VAL A 6 -3.53 -3.49 -2.34
N LEU A 7 -2.57 -2.62 -2.66
CA LEU A 7 -2.85 -1.35 -3.35
C LEU A 7 -2.45 -1.47 -4.81
N VAL A 8 -3.45 -1.55 -5.69
CA VAL A 8 -3.25 -1.68 -7.14
C VAL A 8 -3.27 -0.28 -7.75
N HIS A 9 -2.29 0.02 -8.59
CA HIS A 9 -2.23 1.31 -9.30
C HIS A 9 -3.08 1.29 -10.57
N GLY A 10 -3.44 2.49 -11.05
CA GLY A 10 -4.11 2.65 -12.34
C GLY A 10 -3.15 2.54 -13.53
N ALA A 11 -3.68 2.65 -14.75
CA ALA A 11 -2.86 2.64 -15.96
C ALA A 11 -1.77 3.72 -15.91
N TRP A 12 -0.59 3.39 -16.46
CA TRP A 12 0.59 4.28 -16.55
C TRP A 12 1.19 4.75 -15.21
N HIS A 13 0.78 4.14 -14.09
CA HIS A 13 1.41 4.34 -12.78
C HIS A 13 2.20 3.08 -12.38
N GLY A 14 2.85 3.13 -11.23
CA GLY A 14 3.41 1.97 -10.54
C GLY A 14 3.13 2.07 -9.04
N GLY A 15 3.54 1.07 -8.25
CA GLY A 15 3.35 1.08 -6.79
C GLY A 15 3.88 2.33 -6.06
N TRP A 16 4.76 3.12 -6.69
CA TRP A 16 5.24 4.42 -6.20
C TRP A 16 4.12 5.43 -5.93
N CYS A 17 2.98 5.36 -6.64
CA CYS A 17 1.86 6.29 -6.40
C CYS A 17 1.20 6.08 -5.02
N TRP A 18 1.41 4.91 -4.41
CA TRP A 18 0.88 4.53 -3.12
C TRP A 18 1.88 4.69 -1.96
N ARG A 19 3.06 5.28 -2.20
CA ARG A 19 4.15 5.34 -1.20
C ARG A 19 3.68 5.85 0.17
N ASP A 20 2.98 6.98 0.19
CA ASP A 20 2.60 7.65 1.43
C ASP A 20 1.44 6.93 2.14
N VAL A 21 0.49 6.38 1.37
CA VAL A 21 -0.61 5.56 1.89
C VAL A 21 -0.08 4.26 2.49
N ALA A 22 0.81 3.56 1.77
CA ALA A 22 1.43 2.33 2.25
C ALA A 22 2.26 2.58 3.52
N ALA A 23 2.97 3.71 3.60
CA ALA A 23 3.71 4.10 4.81
C ALA A 23 2.78 4.29 6.02
N ASN A 24 1.64 4.97 5.83
CA ASN A 24 0.68 5.20 6.92
C ASN A 24 0.02 3.90 7.39
N LEU A 25 -0.41 3.04 6.46
CA LEU A 25 -1.00 1.75 6.80
C LEU A 25 0.00 0.82 7.52
N ARG A 26 1.27 0.81 7.09
CA ARG A 26 2.34 0.08 7.78
C ARG A 26 2.57 0.61 9.20
N LYS A 27 2.57 1.94 9.40
CA LYS A 27 2.65 2.55 10.75
C LYS A 27 1.48 2.15 11.65
N MET A 28 0.31 1.89 11.08
CA MET A 28 -0.85 1.37 11.80
C MET A 28 -0.76 -0.14 12.09
N GLY A 29 0.36 -0.80 11.77
CA GLY A 29 0.58 -2.22 12.01
C GLY A 29 -0.11 -3.13 11.00
N CYS A 30 -0.46 -2.62 9.82
CA CYS A 30 -1.05 -3.41 8.72
C CYS A 30 0.05 -3.92 7.77
N HIS A 31 -0.18 -5.09 7.17
CA HIS A 31 0.66 -5.61 6.10
C HIS A 31 0.19 -5.01 4.76
N VAL A 32 1.11 -4.43 3.97
CA VAL A 32 0.76 -3.72 2.72
C VAL A 32 1.70 -4.10 1.60
N THR A 33 1.12 -4.56 0.48
CA THR A 33 1.80 -4.82 -0.80
C THR A 33 1.29 -3.85 -1.86
N THR A 34 2.21 -3.32 -2.65
CA THR A 34 1.93 -2.41 -3.77
C THR A 34 2.60 -2.99 -5.02
N PRO A 35 1.91 -3.83 -5.82
CA PRO A 35 2.45 -4.34 -7.08
C PRO A 35 2.79 -3.21 -8.06
#